data_AF-A0A0P9Q3Y3-F1
#
_entry.id   AF-A0A0P9Q3Y3-F1
#
_cell.length_a   1.000
_cell.length_b   1.000
_cell.length_c   1.000
_cell.angle_alpha   90.00
_cell.angle_beta   90.00
_cell.angle_gamma   90.00
#
_symmetry.space_group_name_H-M   'P 1'
#
loop_
_entity.id
_entity.type
_entity.pdbx_description
1 polymer ?
#
loop_
_entity_poly.entity_id
_entity_poly.type
_entity_poly.pdbx_seq_one_letter_code
_entity_poly.pdbx_strand_id
1 'polypeptide(L)' 'MRQVTADGENIAAGQSTVSKAMASWLASPGHCANLMNPMFTEVGAAYATATNADYGVYWTMLFGAP' A
#
# COMPACT_ATOMS: atom_id res chain seq x y z
N MET A 1 13.26 16.59 -4.63
CA MET A 1 12.36 15.41 -4.56
C MET A 1 11.41 15.50 -5.75
N ARG A 2 11.37 14.49 -6.62
CA ARG A 2 10.33 14.42 -7.66
C ARG A 2 9.03 14.01 -6.98
N GLN A 3 7.95 14.72 -7.29
CA GLN A 3 6.62 14.40 -6.79
C GLN A 3 6.05 13.33 -7.71
N VAL A 4 5.87 12.12 -7.19
CA VAL A 4 5.15 11.06 -7.91
C VAL A 4 3.68 11.47 -7.94
N THR A 5 3.08 11.58 -9.12
CA THR A 5 1.61 11.62 -9.20
C THR A 5 1.10 10.23 -8.84
N ALA A 6 0.41 10.12 -7.70
CA ALA A 6 -0.13 8.86 -7.24
C ALA A 6 -1.45 8.58 -7.96
N ASP A 7 -1.41 7.66 -8.90
CA ASP A 7 -2.55 7.26 -9.73
C ASP A 7 -3.15 5.91 -9.27
N GLY A 8 -2.52 5.26 -8.28
CA GLY A 8 -3.04 4.09 -7.57
C GLY A 8 -2.68 4.12 -6.09
N GLU A 9 -3.56 3.57 -5.25
CA GLU A 9 -3.34 3.44 -3.81
C GLU A 9 -3.81 2.08 -3.30
N ASN A 10 -2.99 1.46 -2.45
CA ASN A 10 -3.38 0.37 -1.60
C ASN A 10 -3.28 0.77 -0.12
N ILE A 11 -4.36 0.57 0.64
CA ILE A 11 -4.39 0.76 2.09
C ILE A 11 -4.72 -0.56 2.79
N ALA A 12 -4.18 -0.76 3.99
CA ALA A 12 -4.54 -1.89 4.84
C ALA A 12 -4.36 -1.55 6.32
N ALA A 13 -5.02 -2.28 7.19
CA ALA A 13 -4.95 -2.10 8.63
C ALA A 13 -4.97 -3.46 9.36
N GLY A 14 -4.19 -3.58 10.43
CA GLY A 14 -4.17 -4.77 11.31
C GLY A 14 -3.20 -5.88 10.90
N GLN A 15 -2.55 -5.78 9.75
CA GLN A 15 -1.54 -6.76 9.34
C GLN A 15 -0.23 -6.48 10.09
N SER A 16 0.14 -7.39 10.99
CA SER A 16 1.29 -7.18 11.89
C SER A 16 2.66 -7.15 11.22
N THR A 17 2.76 -7.45 9.91
CA THR A 17 4.02 -7.46 9.16
C THR A 17 3.78 -7.02 7.71
N VAL A 18 4.85 -6.56 7.06
CA VAL A 18 4.84 -6.23 5.62
C VAL A 18 4.35 -7.41 4.78
N SER A 19 4.84 -8.63 5.04
CA SER A 19 4.43 -9.83 4.29
C SER A 19 2.93 -10.11 4.42
N LYS A 20 2.33 -9.85 5.58
CA LYS A 20 0.88 -10.00 5.78
C LYS A 20 0.10 -8.90 5.04
N ALA A 21 0.59 -7.66 5.01
CA ALA A 21 -0.01 -6.58 4.23
C ALA A 21 0.04 -6.89 2.73
N MET A 22 1.20 -7.32 2.22
CA MET A 22 1.36 -7.73 0.82
C MET A 22 0.47 -8.92 0.45
N ALA A 23 0.42 -9.96 1.29
CA ALA A 23 -0.46 -11.10 1.05
C ALA A 23 -1.95 -10.70 1.02
N SER A 24 -2.36 -9.78 1.91
CA SER A 24 -3.73 -9.23 1.93
C SER A 24 -4.07 -8.48 0.64
N TRP A 25 -3.15 -7.64 0.15
CA TRP A 25 -3.35 -6.92 -1.11
C TRP A 25 -3.37 -7.86 -2.32
N LEU A 26 -2.49 -8.87 -2.37
CA LEU A 26 -2.49 -9.87 -3.45
C LEU A 26 -3.78 -10.70 -3.48
N ALA A 27 -4.38 -10.99 -2.32
CA ALA A 27 -5.64 -11.73 -2.21
C ALA A 27 -6.89 -10.89 -2.54
N SER A 28 -6.78 -9.57 -2.60
CA SER A 28 -7.87 -8.67 -2.97
C SER A 28 -7.77 -8.29 -4.45
N PRO A 29 -8.77 -8.62 -5.31
CA PRO A 29 -8.69 -8.33 -6.74
C PRO A 29 -8.39 -6.86 -7.07
N GLY A 30 -9.00 -5.91 -6.35
CA GLY A 30 -8.76 -4.47 -6.57
C GLY A 30 -7.36 -4.02 -6.19
N HIS A 31 -6.86 -4.47 -5.03
CA HIS A 31 -5.51 -4.12 -4.60
C HIS A 31 -4.43 -4.83 -5.44
N CYS A 32 -4.70 -6.07 -5.86
CA CYS A 32 -3.84 -6.84 -6.73
C CYS A 32 -3.76 -6.21 -8.13
N ALA A 33 -4.86 -5.63 -8.63
CA ALA A 33 -4.84 -4.87 -9.88
C ALA A 33 -3.87 -3.69 -9.83
N ASN A 34 -3.82 -2.94 -8.71
CA ASN A 34 -2.82 -1.88 -8.52
C ASN A 34 -1.39 -2.44 -8.50
N LEU A 35 -1.15 -3.54 -7.77
CA LEU A 35 0.18 -4.19 -7.67
C LEU A 35 0.69 -4.72 -9.01
N MET A 36 -0.20 -5.23 -9.84
CA MET A 36 0.13 -5.88 -11.12
C MET A 36 0.03 -4.92 -12.31
N ASN A 37 -0.32 -3.65 -12.10
CA ASN A 37 -0.50 -2.70 -13.19
C ASN A 37 0.87 -2.30 -13.78
N PRO A 38 1.16 -2.68 -15.04
CA PRO A 38 2.46 -2.39 -15.66
C PRO A 38 2.65 -0.90 -15.98
N MET A 39 1.61 -0.07 -15.88
CA MET A 39 1.75 1.38 -16.07
C MET A 39 2.47 2.05 -14.89
N PHE A 40 2.44 1.44 -13.70
CA PHE A 40 3.15 1.96 -12.54
C PHE A 40 4.61 1.51 -12.57
N THR A 41 5.52 2.47 -12.46
CA THR A 41 6.98 2.22 -12.47
C THR A 41 7.65 2.75 -11.21
N GLU A 42 6.93 3.50 -10.38
CA GLU A 42 7.38 4.02 -9.10
C GLU A 42 6.40 3.62 -7.99
N VAL A 43 6.93 3.34 -6.80
CA VAL A 43 6.14 3.01 -5.62
C VAL A 43 6.74 3.66 -4.37
N GLY A 44 5.87 4.17 -3.50
CA GLY A 44 6.22 4.62 -2.15
C GLY A 44 5.34 3.90 -1.14
N ALA A 45 5.95 3.40 -0.06
CA ALA A 45 5.21 2.70 1.00
C ALA A 45 5.57 3.25 2.37
N ALA A 46 4.58 3.31 3.25
CA ALA A 46 4.74 3.75 4.62
C ALA A 46 3.79 2.99 5.55
N TYR A 47 4.11 2.99 6.83
CA TYR A 47 3.23 2.50 7.88
C TYR A 47 3.24 3.42 9.08
N ALA A 48 2.16 3.38 9.85
CA ALA A 48 2.04 4.10 11.10
C ALA A 48 1.43 3.19 12.17
N THR A 49 1.87 3.37 13.42
CA THR A 49 1.31 2.71 14.59
C THR A 49 0.95 3.75 15.65
N ALA A 50 -0.06 3.44 16.46
CA ALA A 50 -0.41 4.24 17.63
C ALA A 50 -1.01 3.36 18.72
N THR A 51 -0.76 3.70 19.98
CA THR A 51 -1.24 2.96 21.17
C THR A 51 -2.76 2.83 21.28
N ASN A 52 -3.48 3.69 20.57
CA ASN A 52 -4.94 3.87 20.62
C ASN A 52 -5.54 3.86 19.21
N ALA A 53 -4.85 3.23 18.26
CA ALA A 53 -5.37 2.93 16.94
C ALA A 53 -6.27 1.70 16.96
N ASP A 54 -7.43 1.77 16.31
CA ASP A 54 -8.39 0.66 16.20
C ASP A 54 -7.75 -0.66 15.71
N TYR A 55 -6.77 -0.56 14.79
CA TYR A 55 -6.12 -1.72 14.18
C TYR A 55 -4.63 -1.86 14.55
N GLY A 56 -4.10 -1.03 15.45
CA GLY A 56 -2.69 -1.03 15.90
C GLY A 56 -1.64 -0.61 14.86
N VAL A 57 -1.81 -0.99 13.59
CA VAL A 57 -0.96 -0.63 12.46
C VAL A 57 -1.79 -0.32 11.22
N TYR A 58 -1.37 0.71 10.50
CA TYR A 58 -1.92 1.11 9.19
C TYR A 58 -0.80 1.12 8.16
N TRP A 59 -1.14 0.69 6.94
CA TRP A 59 -0.24 0.61 5.80
C TRP A 59 -0.81 1.43 4.65
N THR A 60 0.06 2.14 3.94
CA THR A 60 -0.24 2.75 2.64
C THR A 60 0.87 2.41 1.66
N MET A 61 0.48 2.21 0.41
CA MET A 61 1.36 2.08 -0.73
C MET A 61 0.76 2.88 -1.90
N LEU A 62 1.49 3.89 -2.33
CA LEU A 62 1.14 4.72 -3.48
C LEU A 62 1.93 4.26 -4.70
N PHE A 63 1.25 4.24 -5.84
CA PHE A 63 1.80 3.85 -7.12
C PHE A 63 1.72 5.01 -8.11
N GLY A 64 2.73 5.15 -8.95
CA GLY A 64 2.73 6.16 -10.01
C GLY A 64 3.75 5.87 -11.11
N ALA A 65 3.90 6.84 -11.99
CA ALA A 65 4.86 6.85 -13.08
C ALA A 65 5.47 8.27 -13.24
N PRO A 66 6.66 8.41 -13.86
CA PRO A 66 7.36 9.68 -14.04
C PRO A 66 6.66 10.78 -14.84
#